data_AF-A0A928EBQ5-F1
#
_entry.id   AF-A0A928EBQ5-F1
#
_cell.length_a   1.000
_cell.length_b   1.000
_cell.length_c   1.000
_cell.angle_alpha   90.00
_cell.angle_beta   90.00
_cell.angle_gamma   90.00
#
_symmetry.space_group_name_H-M   'P 1'
#
loop_
_entity.id
_entity.type
_entity.pdbx_description
1 polymer ?
#
loop_
_entity_poly.entity_id
_entity_poly.type
_entity_poly.pdbx_seq_one_letter_code
_entity_poly.pdbx_strand_id
1 'polypeptide(L)'
;MIKKRFAKLIAFACIGALAVCMLAGCASQSQTPEQQQQAANRAYMSQINKIAAELQTELEGLSASINSGDKVTIVSKANDALAVLDKIEKLEVPDALKDVHEHYAAGCTSLREALSGYVDLYANAKGMSDASYSARLSQIQDAYNKGIDELKQADQVAAGKE
;
A
#
# COMPACT_ATOMS: atom_id res chain seq x y z
N MET A 1 24.87 -5.29 -5.92
CA MET A 1 24.05 -6.14 -5.02
C MET A 1 22.98 -5.34 -4.25
N ILE A 2 23.29 -4.14 -3.72
CA ILE A 2 22.36 -3.31 -2.93
C ILE A 2 21.09 -2.93 -3.70
N LYS A 3 21.21 -2.52 -4.98
CA LYS A 3 20.07 -2.16 -5.86
C LYS A 3 19.00 -3.26 -5.95
N LYS A 4 19.43 -4.52 -6.13
CA LYS A 4 18.56 -5.70 -6.25
C LYS A 4 17.96 -6.18 -4.92
N ARG A 5 18.62 -5.90 -3.79
CA ARG A 5 18.08 -6.24 -2.46
C ARG A 5 16.97 -5.29 -2.06
N PHE A 6 17.10 -4.03 -2.45
CA PHE A 6 16.13 -3.01 -2.09
C PHE A 6 14.84 -3.09 -2.92
N ALA A 7 14.98 -3.36 -4.21
CA ALA A 7 13.91 -3.79 -5.10
C ALA A 7 13.00 -4.87 -4.50
N LYS A 8 13.64 -5.90 -3.92
CA LYS A 8 12.95 -7.04 -3.32
C LYS A 8 12.29 -6.66 -2.00
N LEU A 9 12.89 -5.78 -1.20
CA LEU A 9 12.30 -5.30 0.04
C LEU A 9 11.00 -4.54 -0.20
N ILE A 10 10.96 -3.61 -1.16
CA ILE A 10 9.75 -2.85 -1.50
C ILE A 10 8.61 -3.79 -1.92
N ALA A 11 8.91 -4.82 -2.70
CA ALA A 11 7.90 -5.72 -3.25
C ALA A 11 7.30 -6.72 -2.24
N PHE A 12 8.04 -7.13 -1.21
CA PHE A 12 7.63 -8.26 -0.36
C PHE A 12 6.91 -7.88 0.94
N ALA A 13 7.02 -6.66 1.48
CA ALA A 13 6.48 -6.37 2.83
C ALA A 13 5.03 -5.86 2.89
N CYS A 14 4.39 -5.46 1.78
CA CYS A 14 2.99 -5.00 1.77
C CYS A 14 1.96 -6.13 1.98
N ILE A 15 2.38 -7.40 1.89
CA ILE A 15 1.51 -8.58 1.83
C ILE A 15 0.84 -8.90 3.18
N GLY A 16 1.45 -8.50 4.30
CA GLY A 16 0.98 -8.89 5.64
C GLY A 16 0.13 -7.87 6.39
N ALA A 17 0.12 -6.61 5.94
CA ALA A 17 -0.40 -5.47 6.73
C ALA A 17 -1.76 -4.93 6.25
N LEU A 18 -2.50 -5.73 5.46
CA LEU A 18 -3.80 -5.34 4.90
C LEU A 18 -4.84 -6.47 4.97
N ALA A 19 -4.51 -7.59 5.61
CA ALA A 19 -5.39 -8.75 5.69
C ALA A 19 -6.22 -8.69 6.97
N VAL A 20 -7.21 -7.78 7.02
CA VAL A 20 -8.19 -7.78 8.13
C VAL A 20 -9.08 -9.02 7.96
N CYS A 21 -8.87 -9.97 8.86
CA CYS A 21 -9.59 -11.23 8.95
C CYS A 21 -11.09 -11.00 9.05
N MET A 22 -11.83 -11.64 8.14
CA MET A 22 -13.28 -11.73 8.19
C MET A 22 -13.71 -12.40 9.50
N LEU A 23 -14.32 -11.66 10.43
CA LEU A 23 -15.06 -12.26 11.54
C LEU A 23 -16.57 -12.09 11.36
N ALA A 24 -17.12 -13.22 10.89
CA ALA A 24 -18.36 -13.88 11.32
C ALA A 24 -19.54 -13.03 11.83
N GLY A 25 -20.63 -13.08 11.06
CA GLY A 25 -21.95 -12.67 11.52
C GLY A 25 -23.05 -12.96 10.50
N CYS A 26 -23.35 -14.24 10.27
CA CYS A 26 -24.59 -14.65 9.61
C CYS A 26 -25.79 -14.28 10.50
N ALA A 27 -26.56 -13.26 10.17
CA ALA A 27 -27.91 -13.10 10.70
C ALA A 27 -28.77 -12.26 9.76
N SER A 28 -29.85 -12.88 9.27
CA SER A 28 -30.92 -12.25 8.52
C SER A 28 -31.77 -11.33 9.41
N GLN A 29 -32.38 -10.32 8.79
CA GLN A 29 -33.61 -9.60 9.18
C GLN A 29 -33.52 -8.29 10.00
N SER A 30 -34.23 -7.29 9.44
CA SER A 30 -34.70 -5.99 9.99
C SER A 30 -33.71 -4.82 10.07
N GLN A 31 -33.67 -3.99 9.02
CA GLN A 31 -32.77 -2.84 8.83
C GLN A 31 -33.00 -1.72 9.87
N THR A 32 -32.19 -1.70 10.93
CA THR A 32 -31.97 -0.50 11.75
C THR A 32 -30.81 0.34 11.19
N PRO A 33 -30.71 1.65 11.49
CA PRO A 33 -29.58 2.50 11.07
C PRO A 33 -28.21 1.92 11.48
N GLU A 34 -28.13 1.27 12.63
CA GLU A 34 -26.90 0.65 13.15
C GLU A 34 -26.45 -0.54 12.29
N GLN A 35 -27.38 -1.37 11.78
CA GLN A 35 -27.04 -2.47 10.87
C GLN A 35 -26.57 -1.97 9.50
N GLN A 36 -27.12 -0.86 9.01
CA GLN A 36 -26.72 -0.25 7.74
C GLN A 36 -25.32 0.35 7.83
N GLN A 37 -24.97 0.97 8.96
CA GLN A 37 -23.62 1.43 9.26
C GLN A 37 -22.62 0.27 9.29
N GLN A 38 -22.98 -0.84 9.96
CA GLN A 38 -22.10 -2.00 10.06
C GLN A 38 -21.91 -2.72 8.71
N ALA A 39 -22.93 -2.71 7.85
CA ALA A 39 -22.82 -3.19 6.47
C ALA A 39 -21.87 -2.30 5.64
N ALA A 40 -21.95 -0.97 5.79
CA ALA A 40 -21.04 -0.04 5.12
C ALA A 40 -19.58 -0.23 5.58
N ASN A 41 -19.34 -0.44 6.87
CA ASN A 41 -18.01 -0.73 7.41
C ASN A 41 -17.41 -2.01 6.80
N ARG A 42 -18.19 -3.11 6.75
CA ARG A 42 -17.74 -4.36 6.13
C ARG A 42 -17.48 -4.21 4.63
N ALA A 43 -18.34 -3.45 3.93
CA ALA A 43 -18.16 -3.19 2.50
C ALA A 43 -16.89 -2.36 2.23
N TYR A 44 -16.60 -1.38 3.08
CA TYR A 44 -15.36 -0.60 3.03
C TYR A 44 -14.13 -1.51 3.25
N MET A 45 -14.10 -2.31 4.33
CA MET A 45 -12.97 -3.20 4.61
C MET A 45 -12.78 -4.27 3.51
N SER A 46 -13.86 -4.77 2.92
CA SER A 46 -13.80 -5.67 1.77
C SER A 46 -13.15 -5.01 0.55
N GLN A 47 -13.44 -3.72 0.30
CA GLN A 47 -12.81 -2.96 -0.78
C GLN A 47 -11.33 -2.70 -0.51
N ILE A 48 -10.97 -2.35 0.73
CA ILE A 48 -9.56 -2.22 1.14
C ILE A 48 -8.81 -3.53 0.90
N ASN A 49 -9.35 -4.67 1.33
CA ASN A 49 -8.73 -5.99 1.12
C ASN A 49 -8.57 -6.33 -0.37
N LYS A 50 -9.53 -5.95 -1.22
CA LYS A 50 -9.41 -6.13 -2.67
C LYS A 50 -8.30 -5.28 -3.25
N ILE A 51 -8.26 -3.99 -2.89
CA ILE A 51 -7.23 -3.07 -3.36
C ILE A 51 -5.84 -3.52 -2.87
N ALA A 52 -5.75 -4.03 -1.66
CA ALA A 52 -4.53 -4.63 -1.12
C ALA A 52 -4.03 -5.82 -1.95
N ALA A 53 -4.93 -6.73 -2.32
CA ALA A 53 -4.58 -7.89 -3.15
C ALA A 53 -4.15 -7.47 -4.57
N GLU A 54 -4.83 -6.48 -5.16
CA GLU A 54 -4.41 -5.88 -6.44
C GLU A 54 -3.04 -5.21 -6.33
N LEU A 55 -2.79 -4.46 -5.25
CA LEU A 55 -1.52 -3.79 -5.01
C LEU A 55 -0.39 -4.81 -4.86
N GLN A 56 -0.63 -5.89 -4.11
CA GLN A 56 0.30 -7.00 -3.99
C GLN A 56 0.66 -7.57 -5.37
N THR A 57 -0.34 -7.81 -6.22
CA THR A 57 -0.11 -8.35 -7.57
C THR A 57 0.78 -7.42 -8.40
N GLU A 58 0.53 -6.10 -8.36
CA GLU A 58 1.36 -5.14 -9.10
C GLU A 58 2.77 -5.02 -8.52
N LEU A 59 2.93 -5.09 -7.19
CA LEU A 59 4.25 -5.08 -6.53
C LEU A 59 5.05 -6.35 -6.85
N GLU A 60 4.42 -7.51 -6.95
CA GLU A 60 5.04 -8.75 -7.41
C GLU A 60 5.49 -8.62 -8.88
N GLY A 61 4.65 -8.05 -9.74
CA GLY A 61 4.99 -7.74 -11.13
C GLY A 61 6.16 -6.75 -11.26
N LEU A 62 6.19 -5.73 -10.41
CA LEU A 62 7.29 -4.78 -10.31
C LEU A 62 8.59 -5.49 -9.88
N SER A 63 8.52 -6.35 -8.86
CA SER A 63 9.67 -7.16 -8.40
C SER A 63 10.28 -8.00 -9.51
N ALA A 64 9.43 -8.70 -10.28
CA ALA A 64 9.84 -9.49 -11.43
C ALA A 64 10.53 -8.61 -12.49
N SER A 65 9.98 -7.43 -12.76
CA SER A 65 10.53 -6.46 -13.71
C SER A 65 11.87 -5.89 -13.27
N ILE A 66 12.06 -5.67 -11.96
CA ILE A 66 13.37 -5.23 -11.45
C ILE A 66 14.44 -6.31 -11.64
N ASN A 67 14.06 -7.58 -11.58
CA ASN A 67 15.00 -8.68 -11.84
C ASN A 67 15.40 -8.77 -13.33
N SER A 68 14.49 -8.44 -14.26
CA SER A 68 14.81 -8.39 -15.71
C SER A 68 15.64 -7.17 -16.09
N GLY A 69 15.54 -6.08 -15.32
CA GLY A 69 16.34 -4.87 -15.50
C GLY A 69 15.83 -3.92 -16.59
N ASP A 70 14.65 -4.18 -17.15
CA ASP A 70 13.99 -3.28 -18.10
C ASP A 70 13.41 -2.06 -17.38
N LYS A 71 14.05 -0.91 -17.58
CA LYS A 71 13.64 0.36 -16.96
C LYS A 71 12.24 0.79 -17.36
N VAL A 72 11.85 0.60 -18.62
CA VAL A 72 10.53 1.01 -19.11
C VAL A 72 9.45 0.18 -18.42
N THR A 73 9.67 -1.13 -18.32
CA THR A 73 8.76 -2.03 -17.61
C THR A 73 8.69 -1.73 -16.11
N ILE A 74 9.83 -1.45 -15.46
CA ILE A 74 9.87 -1.08 -14.02
C ILE A 74 9.04 0.19 -13.78
N VAL A 75 9.22 1.23 -14.59
CA VAL A 75 8.47 2.48 -14.48
C VAL A 75 6.98 2.23 -14.69
N SER A 76 6.63 1.47 -15.74
CA SER A 76 5.23 1.12 -16.02
C SER A 76 4.59 0.39 -14.85
N LYS A 77 5.25 -0.65 -14.31
CA LYS A 77 4.72 -1.46 -13.20
C LYS A 77 4.64 -0.69 -11.88
N ALA A 78 5.57 0.23 -11.65
CA ALA A 78 5.47 1.14 -10.52
C ALA A 78 4.25 2.06 -10.66
N ASN A 79 3.99 2.61 -11.87
CA ASN A 79 2.80 3.42 -12.12
C ASN A 79 1.50 2.62 -11.95
N ASP A 80 1.47 1.35 -12.38
CA ASP A 80 0.32 0.47 -12.16
C ASP A 80 0.05 0.31 -10.65
N ALA A 81 1.09 0.05 -9.84
CA ALA A 81 0.96 -0.03 -8.39
C ALA A 81 0.49 1.30 -7.75
N LEU A 82 0.99 2.44 -8.24
CA LEU A 82 0.54 3.77 -7.80
C LEU A 82 -0.94 4.00 -8.12
N ALA A 83 -1.39 3.61 -9.31
CA ALA A 83 -2.78 3.74 -9.71
C ALA A 83 -3.73 2.88 -8.85
N VAL A 84 -3.24 1.75 -8.32
CA VAL A 84 -3.98 0.94 -7.34
C VAL A 84 -4.07 1.66 -5.99
N LEU A 85 -2.99 2.29 -5.50
CA LEU A 85 -3.01 3.10 -4.28
C LEU A 85 -4.02 4.26 -4.38
N ASP A 86 -4.11 4.91 -5.56
CA ASP A 86 -5.08 5.98 -5.82
C ASP A 86 -6.55 5.52 -5.72
N LYS A 87 -6.83 4.20 -5.77
CA LYS A 87 -8.18 3.69 -5.56
C LYS A 87 -8.61 3.80 -4.10
N ILE A 88 -7.68 3.75 -3.14
CA ILE A 88 -7.99 3.87 -1.72
C ILE A 88 -8.54 5.27 -1.43
N GLU A 89 -7.91 6.32 -1.95
CA GLU A 89 -8.37 7.71 -1.79
C GLU A 89 -9.75 7.99 -2.40
N LYS A 90 -10.22 7.11 -3.30
CA LYS A 90 -11.53 7.23 -3.97
C LYS A 90 -12.63 6.42 -3.30
N LEU A 91 -12.32 5.66 -2.26
CA LEU A 91 -13.33 4.90 -1.54
C LEU A 91 -14.30 5.83 -0.81
N GLU A 92 -15.57 5.47 -0.83
CA GLU A 92 -16.54 6.08 0.06
C GLU A 92 -16.27 5.61 1.49
N VAL A 93 -15.92 6.54 2.36
CA VAL A 93 -15.48 6.25 3.73
C VAL A 93 -16.67 6.38 4.68
N PRO A 94 -17.07 5.31 5.37
CA PRO A 94 -18.06 5.40 6.44
C PRO A 94 -17.56 6.30 7.56
N ASP A 95 -18.42 7.12 8.16
CA ASP A 95 -18.05 8.06 9.23
C ASP A 95 -17.28 7.37 10.38
N ALA A 96 -17.64 6.13 10.71
CA ALA A 96 -17.02 5.35 11.77
C ALA A 96 -15.57 4.92 11.47
N LEU A 97 -15.16 4.94 10.20
CA LEU A 97 -13.84 4.47 9.73
C LEU A 97 -12.97 5.60 9.17
N LYS A 98 -13.31 6.87 9.43
CA LYS A 98 -12.52 8.02 8.94
C LYS A 98 -11.08 8.00 9.44
N ASP A 99 -10.86 7.69 10.72
CA ASP A 99 -9.55 7.52 11.33
C ASP A 99 -8.78 6.31 10.78
N VAL A 100 -9.47 5.18 10.53
CA VAL A 100 -8.89 4.02 9.82
C VAL A 100 -8.44 4.42 8.41
N HIS A 101 -9.28 5.17 7.71
CA HIS A 101 -8.98 5.66 6.37
C HIS A 101 -7.83 6.66 6.34
N GLU A 102 -7.72 7.54 7.34
CA GLU A 102 -6.59 8.47 7.47
C GLU A 102 -5.25 7.72 7.54
N HIS A 103 -5.17 6.66 8.34
CA HIS A 103 -3.98 5.81 8.39
C HIS A 103 -3.72 5.07 7.06
N TYR A 104 -4.77 4.54 6.41
CA TYR A 104 -4.62 3.96 5.08
C TYR A 104 -4.10 4.98 4.05
N ALA A 105 -4.65 6.20 4.02
CA ALA A 105 -4.24 7.26 3.12
C ALA A 105 -2.80 7.73 3.39
N ALA A 106 -2.40 7.85 4.66
CA ALA A 106 -1.04 8.18 5.07
C ALA A 106 -0.04 7.08 4.66
N GLY A 107 -0.43 5.82 4.84
CA GLY A 107 0.33 4.65 4.39
C GLY A 107 0.53 4.65 2.88
N CYS A 108 -0.55 4.82 2.11
CA CYS A 108 -0.54 4.93 0.65
C CYS A 108 0.33 6.08 0.16
N THR A 109 0.26 7.24 0.82
CA THR A 109 1.09 8.41 0.47
C THR A 109 2.57 8.11 0.65
N SER A 110 2.95 7.51 1.79
CA SER A 110 4.35 7.16 2.07
C SER A 110 4.87 6.05 1.14
N LEU A 111 4.03 5.07 0.79
CA LEU A 111 4.36 4.05 -0.21
C LEU A 111 4.49 4.64 -1.62
N ARG A 112 3.66 5.62 -1.98
CA ARG A 112 3.76 6.38 -3.23
C ARG A 112 5.09 7.12 -3.30
N GLU A 113 5.47 7.82 -2.23
CA GLU A 113 6.78 8.50 -2.14
C GLU A 113 7.95 7.52 -2.32
N ALA A 114 7.87 6.34 -1.69
CA ALA A 114 8.89 5.30 -1.84
C ALA A 114 8.97 4.77 -3.29
N LEU A 115 7.85 4.40 -3.89
CA LEU A 115 7.79 3.89 -5.25
C LEU A 115 8.27 4.92 -6.28
N SER A 116 7.78 6.16 -6.19
CA SER A 116 8.21 7.26 -7.07
C SER A 116 9.68 7.60 -6.87
N GLY A 117 10.17 7.64 -5.61
CA GLY A 117 11.58 7.87 -5.31
C GLY A 117 12.49 6.77 -5.86
N TYR A 118 12.02 5.52 -5.83
CA TYR A 118 12.74 4.39 -6.41
C TYR A 118 12.81 4.44 -7.94
N VAL A 119 11.70 4.77 -8.60
CA VAL A 119 11.65 5.00 -10.05
C VAL A 119 12.62 6.12 -10.45
N ASP A 120 12.57 7.25 -9.75
CA ASP A 120 13.44 8.39 -9.95
C ASP A 120 14.93 8.01 -9.77
N LEU A 121 15.26 7.29 -8.69
CA LEU A 121 16.60 6.78 -8.46
C LEU A 121 17.05 5.86 -9.61
N TYR A 122 16.18 5.01 -10.15
CA TYR A 122 16.52 4.12 -11.27
C TYR A 122 16.71 4.86 -12.62
N ALA A 123 15.94 5.93 -12.83
CA ALA A 123 16.05 6.79 -14.01
C ALA A 123 17.32 7.63 -13.96
N ASN A 124 17.61 8.25 -12.81
CA ASN A 124 18.58 9.33 -12.65
C ASN A 124 19.87 8.92 -11.93
N ALA A 125 20.05 7.65 -11.53
CA ALA A 125 21.27 7.19 -10.88
C ALA A 125 22.56 7.34 -11.69
N LYS A 126 22.49 7.59 -13.01
CA LYS A 126 23.69 7.72 -13.85
C LYS A 126 24.39 9.05 -13.52
N GLY A 127 25.61 8.95 -12.99
CA GLY A 127 26.42 10.12 -12.61
C GLY A 127 26.23 10.57 -11.16
N MET A 128 25.36 9.92 -10.38
CA MET A 128 25.30 10.14 -8.94
C MET A 128 26.55 9.59 -8.25
N SER A 129 27.02 10.30 -7.21
CA SER A 129 28.02 9.76 -6.29
C SER A 129 27.43 8.63 -5.44
N ASP A 130 28.27 7.74 -4.91
CA ASP A 130 27.83 6.67 -4.01
C ASP A 130 27.16 7.21 -2.74
N ALA A 131 27.62 8.36 -2.23
CA ALA A 131 27.02 9.05 -1.09
C ALA A 131 25.61 9.56 -1.42
N SER A 132 25.43 10.19 -2.59
CA SER A 132 24.11 10.64 -3.04
C SER A 132 23.15 9.47 -3.30
N TYR A 133 23.66 8.38 -3.89
CA TYR A 133 22.88 7.18 -4.16
C TYR A 133 22.38 6.52 -2.87
N SER A 134 23.27 6.35 -1.89
CA SER A 134 22.94 5.76 -0.59
C SER A 134 21.98 6.62 0.23
N ALA A 135 22.18 7.95 0.27
CA ALA A 135 21.26 8.86 0.93
C ALA A 135 19.85 8.79 0.31
N ARG A 136 19.74 8.79 -1.02
CA ARG A 136 18.45 8.65 -1.71
C ARG A 136 17.80 7.30 -1.42
N LEU A 137 18.58 6.22 -1.37
CA LEU A 137 18.09 4.90 -1.01
C LEU A 137 17.53 4.85 0.43
N SER A 138 18.20 5.52 1.38
CA SER A 138 17.73 5.63 2.77
C SER A 138 16.41 6.38 2.86
N GLN A 139 16.24 7.48 2.12
CA GLN A 139 14.97 8.21 2.10
C GLN A 139 13.81 7.35 1.59
N ILE A 140 14.08 6.56 0.55
CA ILE A 140 13.08 5.61 0.01
C ILE A 140 12.77 4.52 1.06
N GLN A 141 13.76 4.06 1.81
CA GLN A 141 13.58 3.13 2.93
C GLN A 141 12.66 3.68 4.00
N ASP A 142 12.93 4.91 4.43
CA ASP A 142 12.19 5.55 5.50
C ASP A 142 10.72 5.77 5.09
N ALA A 143 10.48 6.23 3.86
CA ALA A 143 9.13 6.37 3.30
C ALA A 143 8.41 5.02 3.22
N TYR A 144 9.10 3.96 2.78
CA TYR A 144 8.53 2.62 2.72
C TYR A 144 8.14 2.10 4.10
N ASN A 145 9.05 2.17 5.06
CA ASN A 145 8.82 1.68 6.42
C ASN A 145 7.68 2.44 7.09
N LYS A 146 7.68 3.78 6.96
CA LYS A 146 6.57 4.63 7.42
C LYS A 146 5.25 4.19 6.81
N GLY A 147 5.22 3.93 5.50
CA GLY A 147 4.03 3.44 4.81
C GLY A 147 3.50 2.14 5.40
N ILE A 148 4.37 1.16 5.63
CA ILE A 148 4.00 -0.11 6.26
C ILE A 148 3.49 0.08 7.69
N ASP A 149 4.10 0.97 8.48
CA ASP A 149 3.70 1.21 9.86
C ASP A 149 2.32 1.89 9.94
N GLU A 150 2.02 2.83 9.05
CA GLU A 150 0.69 3.44 8.92
C GLU A 150 -0.37 2.39 8.51
N LEU A 151 -0.05 1.49 7.57
CA LEU A 151 -0.98 0.40 7.20
C LEU A 151 -1.27 -0.53 8.37
N LYS A 152 -0.24 -0.93 9.14
CA LYS A 152 -0.43 -1.72 10.36
C LYS A 152 -1.26 -0.97 11.39
N GLN A 153 -1.08 0.34 11.52
CA GLN A 153 -1.86 1.15 12.43
C GLN A 153 -3.32 1.23 11.99
N ALA A 154 -3.58 1.34 10.68
CA ALA A 154 -4.93 1.27 10.12
C ALA A 154 -5.60 -0.06 10.48
N ASP A 155 -4.90 -1.19 10.31
CA ASP A 155 -5.38 -2.52 10.71
C ASP A 155 -5.68 -2.60 12.21
N GLN A 156 -4.79 -2.09 13.06
CA GLN A 156 -4.98 -2.08 14.52
C GLN A 156 -6.19 -1.26 14.95
N VAL A 157 -6.37 -0.07 14.37
CA VAL A 157 -7.51 0.80 14.64
C VAL A 157 -8.80 0.17 14.11
N ALA A 158 -8.75 -0.47 12.93
CA ALA A 158 -9.90 -1.18 12.37
C ALA A 158 -10.36 -2.34 13.26
N ALA A 159 -9.42 -3.16 13.75
CA ALA A 159 -9.73 -4.26 14.67
C ALA A 159 -10.33 -3.80 16.00
N GLY A 160 -9.99 -2.58 16.46
CA GLY A 160 -10.59 -1.97 17.64
C GLY A 160 -12.01 -1.42 17.44
N LYS A 161 -12.51 -1.42 16.20
CA LYS A 161 -13.84 -0.94 15.80
C LYS A 161 -14.80 -2.06 15.41
N GLU A 162 -14.35 -3.30 15.51
CA GLU A 162 -15.17 -4.52 15.34
C GLU A 162 -16.00 -4.82 16.59
#